data_AF-A0A166D7V5-F1
#
_entry.id   AF-A0A166D7V5-F1
#
_cell.length_a   1.000
_cell.length_b   1.000
_cell.length_c   1.000
_cell.angle_alpha   90.00
_cell.angle_beta   90.00
_cell.angle_gamma   90.00
#
_symmetry.space_group_name_H-M   'P 1'
#
loop_
_entity.id
_entity.type
_entity.pdbx_description
1 polymer ?
#
loop_
_entity_poly.entity_id
_entity_poly.type
_entity_poly.pdbx_seq_one_letter_code
_entity_poly.pdbx_strand_id
1 'polypeptide(L)'
;MLKRIASKPIAFFKISLALLAFVLQPIAANACTSFVLSTVDNIKMYGRTMEFGKQIPTKIGLIPRGYKFQSQINDEAGHSWTGKIAVIAPASSTAPPWLMA
;
A
#
# COMPACT_ATOMS: atom_id res chain seq x y z
N MET A 1 -2.28 -39.62 26.25
CA MET A 1 -1.67 -38.34 26.71
C MET A 1 -2.53 -37.09 26.48
N LEU A 2 -3.79 -37.20 26.01
CA LEU A 2 -4.69 -36.05 25.75
C LEU A 2 -5.44 -35.50 27.00
N LYS A 3 -5.43 -36.21 28.13
CA LYS A 3 -6.26 -35.87 29.30
C LYS A 3 -5.68 -34.83 30.26
N ARG A 4 -4.43 -34.36 30.08
CA ARG A 4 -3.78 -33.40 31.01
C ARG A 4 -4.00 -31.92 30.66
N ILE A 5 -4.59 -31.62 29.50
CA ILE A 5 -4.79 -30.22 29.04
C ILE A 5 -6.12 -29.65 29.53
N ALA A 6 -7.05 -30.49 30.01
CA ALA A 6 -8.43 -30.12 30.33
C ALA A 6 -8.71 -29.66 31.78
N SER A 7 -7.71 -29.53 32.66
CA SER A 7 -7.95 -29.32 34.11
C SER A 7 -7.69 -27.89 34.64
N LYS A 8 -7.36 -26.92 33.77
CA LYS A 8 -7.13 -25.52 34.20
C LYS A 8 -8.07 -24.57 33.45
N PRO A 9 -9.23 -24.20 34.01
CA PRO A 9 -10.20 -23.30 33.35
C PRO A 9 -9.56 -21.94 33.02
N ILE A 10 -8.60 -21.51 33.82
CA ILE A 10 -7.81 -20.30 33.62
C ILE A 10 -6.91 -20.39 32.37
N ALA A 11 -6.39 -21.57 32.03
CA ALA A 11 -5.58 -21.75 30.81
C ALA A 11 -6.43 -21.70 29.55
N PHE A 12 -7.62 -22.31 29.59
CA PHE A 12 -8.60 -22.25 28.50
C PHE A 12 -9.11 -20.82 28.26
N PHE A 13 -9.39 -20.08 29.33
CA PHE A 13 -9.79 -18.67 29.26
C PHE A 13 -8.69 -17.79 28.66
N LYS A 14 -7.42 -17.99 29.05
CA LYS A 14 -6.28 -17.26 28.47
C LYS A 14 -6.09 -17.55 26.99
N ILE A 15 -6.23 -18.82 26.58
CA ILE A 15 -6.13 -19.23 25.17
C ILE A 15 -7.29 -18.62 24.37
N SER A 16 -8.52 -18.68 24.88
CA SER A 16 -9.70 -18.09 24.23
C SER A 16 -9.59 -16.58 24.09
N LEU A 17 -9.09 -15.87 25.12
CA LEU A 17 -8.87 -14.42 25.08
C LEU A 17 -7.77 -14.04 24.08
N ALA A 18 -6.69 -14.82 23.99
CA ALA A 18 -5.64 -14.61 23.01
C ALA A 18 -6.12 -14.84 21.57
N LEU A 19 -6.93 -15.88 21.33
CA LEU A 19 -7.55 -16.11 20.03
C LEU A 19 -8.53 -14.98 19.65
N LEU A 20 -9.32 -14.48 20.60
CA LEU A 20 -10.26 -13.39 20.35
C LEU A 20 -9.52 -12.08 20.01
N ALA A 21 -8.41 -11.79 20.70
CA ALA A 21 -7.56 -10.65 20.39
C ALA A 21 -6.99 -10.73 18.97
N PHE A 22 -6.62 -11.92 18.50
CA PHE A 22 -6.08 -12.14 17.15
C PHE A 22 -7.14 -11.99 16.04
N VAL A 23 -8.38 -12.43 16.30
CA VAL A 23 -9.49 -12.31 15.33
C VAL A 23 -9.92 -10.85 15.12
N LEU A 24 -9.74 -9.98 16.12
CA LEU A 24 -10.06 -8.55 16.02
C LEU A 24 -9.01 -7.73 15.24
N GLN A 25 -7.90 -8.32 14.77
CA GLN A 25 -6.74 -7.53 14.32
C GLN A 25 -6.73 -6.93 12.91
N PRO A 26 -7.54 -7.26 11.88
CA PRO A 26 -7.42 -6.51 10.63
C PRO A 26 -8.75 -5.93 10.13
N ILE A 27 -9.30 -4.97 10.88
CA ILE A 27 -10.06 -3.87 10.26
C ILE A 27 -9.10 -2.77 9.72
N ALA A 28 -7.80 -2.88 10.06
CA ALA A 28 -6.72 -1.99 9.62
C ALA A 28 -5.92 -2.52 8.41
N ALA A 29 -6.48 -3.48 7.65
CA ALA A 29 -5.95 -3.89 6.35
C ALA A 29 -6.32 -2.93 5.21
N ASN A 30 -6.80 -1.72 5.55
CA ASN A 30 -6.99 -0.61 4.63
C ASN A 30 -5.64 0.08 4.39
N ALA A 31 -4.75 -0.60 3.68
CA ALA A 31 -3.59 0.07 3.10
C ALA A 31 -4.05 0.97 1.95
N CYS A 32 -3.35 2.07 1.72
CA CYS A 32 -3.59 3.02 0.64
C CYS A 32 -4.91 3.81 0.75
N THR A 33 -5.18 4.40 1.91
CA THR A 33 -6.36 5.26 2.06
C THR A 33 -6.20 6.57 1.29
N SER A 34 -7.26 7.01 0.61
CA SER A 34 -7.26 8.27 -0.15
C SER A 34 -8.52 9.09 0.12
N PHE A 35 -8.39 10.41 -0.02
CA PHE A 35 -9.50 11.35 0.11
C PHE A 35 -9.32 12.55 -0.82
N VAL A 36 -10.43 13.21 -1.14
CA VAL A 36 -10.46 14.48 -1.88
C VAL A 36 -11.14 15.52 -1.02
N LEU A 37 -10.44 16.59 -0.68
CA LEU A 37 -11.02 17.75 -0.04
C LEU A 37 -11.40 18.79 -1.10
N SER A 38 -12.61 19.33 -1.00
CA SER A 38 -13.08 20.44 -1.84
C SER A 38 -13.16 21.71 -1.01
N THR A 39 -12.53 22.78 -1.47
CA THR A 39 -12.60 24.09 -0.82
C THR A 39 -13.87 24.85 -1.24
N VAL A 40 -14.18 25.95 -0.54
CA VAL A 40 -15.35 26.81 -0.84
C VAL A 40 -15.29 27.45 -2.23
N ASP A 41 -14.09 27.66 -2.76
CA ASP A 41 -13.78 28.16 -4.09
C ASP A 41 -13.61 27.04 -5.14
N ASN A 42 -14.08 25.82 -4.82
CA ASN A 42 -14.06 24.63 -5.70
C ASN A 42 -12.68 24.05 -6.07
N ILE A 43 -11.61 24.43 -5.37
CA ILE A 43 -10.31 23.78 -5.52
C ILE A 43 -10.37 22.36 -4.93
N LYS A 44 -9.75 21.39 -5.61
CA LYS A 44 -9.67 19.99 -5.18
C LYS A 44 -8.26 19.66 -4.69
N MET A 45 -8.16 19.18 -3.45
CA MET A 45 -6.92 18.66 -2.87
C MET A 45 -7.04 17.14 -2.72
N TYR A 46 -6.11 16.40 -3.31
CA TYR A 46 -6.05 14.94 -3.18
C TYR A 46 -5.00 14.55 -2.14
N GLY A 47 -5.40 13.71 -1.18
CA GLY A 47 -4.52 13.13 -0.17
C GLY A 47 -4.49 11.62 -0.28
N ARG A 48 -3.30 11.03 -0.12
CA ARG A 48 -3.12 9.58 -0.03
C ARG A 48 -2.12 9.23 1.05
N THR A 49 -2.41 8.14 1.73
CA THR A 49 -1.55 7.50 2.72
C THR A 49 -0.95 6.23 2.11
N MET A 50 0.26 5.88 2.56
CA MET A 50 1.03 4.76 2.03
C MET A 50 1.46 3.85 3.18
N GLU A 51 0.55 2.97 3.57
CA GLU A 51 0.74 2.02 4.67
C GLU A 51 1.33 0.71 4.17
N PHE A 52 2.55 0.41 4.61
CA PHE A 52 3.21 -0.86 4.38
C PHE A 52 3.79 -1.37 5.70
N GLY A 53 3.84 -2.70 5.86
CA GLY A 53 4.45 -3.33 7.04
C GLY A 53 5.96 -3.09 7.19
N LYS A 54 6.57 -2.41 6.23
CA LYS A 54 7.97 -1.95 6.24
C LYS A 54 8.05 -0.60 5.53
N GLN A 55 9.00 0.23 5.97
CA GLN A 55 9.37 1.47 5.28
C GLN A 55 9.73 1.18 3.83
N ILE A 56 8.99 1.77 2.89
CA ILE A 56 9.38 1.80 1.48
C ILE A 56 10.26 3.02 1.26
N PRO A 57 11.49 2.84 0.73
CA PRO A 57 12.28 3.97 0.28
C PRO A 57 11.56 4.65 -0.89
N THR A 58 11.02 5.84 -0.67
CA THR A 58 10.31 6.61 -1.68
C THR A 58 11.06 7.88 -2.05
N LYS A 59 11.04 8.23 -3.33
CA LYS A 59 11.50 9.52 -3.86
C LYS A 59 10.39 10.17 -4.66
N ILE A 60 10.48 11.48 -4.86
CA ILE A 60 9.63 12.17 -5.84
C ILE A 60 10.32 12.07 -7.19
N GLY A 61 9.56 11.72 -8.24
CA GLY A 61 10.06 11.63 -9.60
C GLY A 61 9.24 12.48 -10.57
N LEU A 62 9.92 12.97 -11.62
CA LEU A 62 9.32 13.69 -12.74
C LEU A 62 9.33 12.81 -13.99
N ILE A 63 8.15 12.58 -14.57
CA ILE A 63 8.01 11.95 -15.87
C ILE A 63 7.67 13.03 -16.90
N PRO A 64 8.53 13.27 -17.91
CA PRO A 64 8.27 14.29 -18.91
C PRO A 64 7.16 13.87 -19.88
N ARG A 65 6.54 14.87 -20.51
CA ARG A 65 5.62 14.65 -21.64
C ARG A 65 6.37 13.98 -22.80
N GLY A 66 5.68 13.09 -23.51
CA GLY A 66 6.25 12.34 -24.63
C GLY A 66 7.05 11.10 -24.20
N TYR A 67 7.11 10.81 -22.90
CA TYR A 67 7.76 9.61 -22.41
C TYR A 67 7.04 8.35 -22.95
N LYS A 68 7.81 7.41 -23.51
CA LYS A 68 7.29 6.15 -24.05
C LYS A 68 7.29 5.10 -22.95
N PHE A 69 6.10 4.65 -22.57
CA PHE A 69 5.91 3.58 -21.60
C PHE A 69 5.71 2.26 -22.32
N GLN A 70 6.25 1.21 -21.71
CA GLN A 70 6.05 -0.18 -22.10
C GLN A 70 5.69 -0.94 -20.83
N SER A 71 4.45 -1.44 -20.72
CA SER A 71 4.12 -2.32 -19.60
C SER A 71 4.80 -3.67 -19.79
N GLN A 72 5.08 -4.36 -18.69
CA GLN A 72 5.49 -5.75 -18.69
C GLN A 72 4.37 -6.59 -18.09
N ILE A 73 4.04 -7.69 -18.74
CA ILE A 73 3.13 -8.71 -18.21
C ILE A 73 3.98 -9.98 -18.11
N ASN A 74 4.34 -10.35 -16.89
CA ASN A 74 5.41 -11.32 -16.64
C ASN A 74 6.73 -10.84 -17.30
N ASP A 75 7.36 -11.70 -18.09
CA ASP A 75 8.60 -11.41 -18.83
C ASP A 75 8.35 -10.94 -20.27
N GLU A 76 7.09 -10.72 -20.65
CA GLU A 76 6.70 -10.29 -22.00
C GLU A 76 6.31 -8.81 -22.05
N ALA A 77 6.51 -8.22 -23.23
CA ALA A 77 6.08 -6.85 -23.50
C ALA A 77 4.55 -6.79 -23.56
N GLY A 78 3.95 -6.02 -22.66
CA GLY A 78 2.53 -5.70 -22.69
C GLY A 78 2.21 -4.49 -23.58
N HIS A 79 1.23 -3.68 -23.17
CA HIS A 79 0.80 -2.51 -23.91
C HIS A 79 1.84 -1.38 -23.87
N SER A 80 2.00 -0.67 -24.98
CA SER A 80 2.84 0.52 -25.07
C SER A 80 2.02 1.77 -25.33
N TRP A 81 2.41 2.88 -24.70
CA TRP A 81 1.76 4.17 -24.91
C TRP A 81 2.76 5.32 -24.73
N THR A 82 2.39 6.49 -25.24
CA THR A 82 3.18 7.71 -25.07
C THR A 82 2.44 8.66 -24.12
N GLY A 83 3.12 9.09 -23.05
CA GLY A 83 2.56 10.02 -22.07
C GLY A 83 2.22 11.38 -22.70
N LYS A 84 0.94 11.77 -22.66
CA LYS A 84 0.48 13.04 -23.23
C LYS A 84 0.82 14.25 -22.35
N ILE A 85 1.00 14.06 -21.05
CA ILE A 85 1.29 15.12 -20.09
C ILE A 85 2.48 14.74 -19.23
N ALA A 86 3.16 15.73 -18.65
CA ALA A 86 4.16 15.50 -17.63
C ALA A 86 3.48 15.20 -16.29
N VAL A 87 4.09 14.34 -15.47
CA VAL A 87 3.54 13.89 -14.19
C VAL A 87 4.63 13.92 -13.13
N ILE A 88 4.29 14.43 -11.94
CA ILE A 88 5.13 14.33 -10.74
C ILE A 88 4.42 13.36 -9.79
N ALA A 89 5.13 12.34 -9.33
CA ALA A 89 4.56 11.35 -8.43
C ALA A 89 5.63 10.77 -7.48
N PRO A 90 5.24 10.31 -6.28
CA PRO A 90 6.09 9.46 -5.47
C PRO A 90 6.35 8.13 -6.20
N ALA A 91 7.62 7.77 -6.31
CA ALA A 91 8.07 6.51 -6.86
C ALA A 91 8.89 5.74 -5.81
N SER A 92 8.83 4.41 -5.84
CA SER A 92 9.74 3.60 -5.05
C SER A 92 11.18 3.84 -5.54
N SER A 93 12.17 3.72 -4.66
CA SER A 93 13.57 3.92 -5.03
C SER A 93 14.11 2.88 -6.03
N THR A 94 13.31 1.86 -6.35
CA THR A 94 13.56 0.89 -7.43
C THR A 94 13.11 1.42 -8.79
N ALA A 95 12.49 2.60 -8.84
CA ALA A 95 12.22 3.28 -10.09
C ALA A 95 13.55 3.58 -10.81
N PRO A 96 13.55 3.58 -12.15
CA PRO A 96 14.74 3.88 -12.92
C PRO A 96 15.40 5.21 -12.49
N PRO A 97 16.74 5.32 -12.47
CA PRO A 97 17.43 6.53 -12.04
C PRO A 97 17.01 7.80 -12.79
N TRP A 98 16.66 7.67 -14.07
CA TRP A 98 16.19 8.79 -14.91
C TRP A 98 14.79 9.30 -14.56
N LEU A 99 14.01 8.54 -13.77
CA LEU A 99 12.72 8.96 -13.21
C LEU A 99 12.90 9.75 -11.90
N MET A 100 14.05 9.65 -11.24
CA MET A 100 14.37 10.24 -9.93
C MET A 100 15.16 11.54 -10.06
N ALA A 101 14.85 12.34 -11.09
CA ALA A 101 15.45 13.65 -11.36
C ALA A 101 15.01 14.72 -10.35
#